data_AF-A0A8H7S306-F1
#
_entry.id   AF-A0A8H7S306-F1
#
_cell.length_a   1.000
_cell.length_b   1.000
_cell.length_c   1.000
_cell.angle_alpha   90.00
_cell.angle_beta   90.00
_cell.angle_gamma   90.00
#
_symmetry.space_group_name_H-M   'P 1'
#
loop_
_entity.id
_entity.type
_entity.pdbx_description
1 polymer ?
#
loop_
_entity_poly.entity_id
_entity_poly.type
_entity_poly.pdbx_seq_one_letter_code
_entity_poly.pdbx_strand_id
1 'polypeptide(L)'
;MFRRAGTSTWKKYAEQFRNKPASYLTSFAILHEITAIIPLPIVYYTLDFCDIRIPVPEQAVAEGNRIMSKVRTRYGYEPLEADSRVMVNLATSYAVVKAMLPLRIAASVALTPFMAERFIGPFGSFVTKAFRKK
;
A
#
# COMPACT_ATOMS: atom_id res chain seq x y z
N MET A 1 21.41 23.91 -37.72
CA MET A 1 20.26 23.09 -37.25
C MET A 1 20.57 22.63 -35.82
N PHE A 2 20.15 23.40 -34.81
CA PHE A 2 20.48 23.13 -33.39
C PHE A 2 19.61 22.01 -32.83
N ARG A 3 20.21 20.84 -32.57
CA ARG A 3 19.60 19.75 -31.80
C ARG A 3 19.47 20.23 -30.34
N ARG A 4 18.25 20.51 -29.88
CA ARG A 4 17.95 20.68 -28.45
C ARG A 4 18.46 19.45 -27.72
N ALA A 5 19.52 19.59 -26.93
CA ALA A 5 19.93 18.58 -25.97
C ALA A 5 18.79 18.44 -24.95
N GLY A 6 17.93 17.44 -25.16
CA GLY A 6 16.88 17.10 -24.21
C GLY A 6 17.55 16.77 -22.88
N THR A 7 17.28 17.56 -21.84
CA THR A 7 17.73 17.23 -20.50
C THR A 7 17.25 15.82 -20.17
N SER A 8 18.16 14.93 -19.76
CA SER A 8 17.80 13.54 -19.46
C SER A 8 16.64 13.51 -18.46
N THR A 9 15.64 12.67 -18.68
CA THR A 9 14.45 12.55 -17.82
C THR A 9 14.80 12.55 -16.33
N TRP A 10 15.86 11.83 -15.93
CA TRP A 10 16.39 11.78 -14.56
C TRP A 10 16.80 13.14 -13.96
N LYS A 11 17.39 14.03 -14.76
CA LYS A 11 17.78 15.38 -14.31
C LYS A 11 16.55 16.24 -14.02
N LYS A 12 15.50 16.13 -14.85
CA LYS A 12 14.23 16.84 -14.61
C LYS A 12 13.54 16.37 -13.33
N TYR A 13 13.52 15.05 -13.08
CA TYR A 13 12.97 14.49 -11.84
C TYR A 13 13.72 15.01 -10.61
N ALA A 14 15.05 15.01 -10.65
CA ALA A 14 15.88 15.51 -9.55
C ALA A 14 15.69 17.01 -9.30
N GLU A 15 15.55 17.83 -10.36
CA GLU A 15 15.25 19.26 -10.25
C GLU A 15 13.84 19.51 -9.69
N GLN A 16 12.82 18.79 -10.16
CA GLN A 16 11.44 18.95 -9.67
C GLN A 16 11.29 18.51 -8.21
N PHE A 17 11.95 17.43 -7.80
CA PHE A 17 11.97 16.98 -6.40
C PHE A 17 12.60 18.04 -5.50
N ARG A 18 13.73 18.62 -5.91
CA ARG A 18 14.42 19.68 -5.16
C ARG A 18 13.57 20.93 -4.99
N ASN A 19 12.79 21.28 -6.00
CA ASN A 19 11.97 22.48 -5.99
C ASN A 19 10.67 22.33 -5.17
N LYS A 20 10.13 21.11 -5.01
CA LYS A 20 8.89 20.84 -4.27
C LYS A 20 8.97 19.56 -3.41
N PRO A 21 9.89 19.49 -2.44
CA PRO A 21 10.20 18.25 -1.72
C PRO A 21 9.00 17.71 -0.92
N ALA A 22 8.23 18.59 -0.26
CA ALA A 22 7.06 18.20 0.52
C ALA A 22 5.95 17.57 -0.34
N SER A 23 5.68 18.14 -1.53
CA SER A 23 4.66 17.62 -2.44
C SER A 23 5.01 16.21 -2.91
N TYR A 24 6.27 15.99 -3.28
CA TYR A 24 6.74 14.68 -3.74
C TYR A 24 6.75 13.64 -2.61
N LEU A 25 7.20 14.03 -1.41
CA LEU A 25 7.19 13.13 -0.26
C LEU A 25 5.76 12.70 0.12
N THR A 26 4.82 13.65 0.16
CA THR A 26 3.41 13.37 0.45
C THR A 26 2.78 12.49 -0.64
N SER A 27 3.04 12.77 -1.92
CA SER A 27 2.59 11.90 -3.02
C SER A 27 3.15 10.49 -2.92
N PHE A 28 4.44 10.35 -2.62
CA PHE A 28 5.07 9.05 -2.43
C PHE A 28 4.43 8.28 -1.27
N ALA A 29 4.23 8.92 -0.11
CA ALA A 29 3.59 8.28 1.04
C ALA A 29 2.17 7.81 0.73
N ILE A 30 1.36 8.65 0.08
CA ILE A 30 -0.01 8.27 -0.34
C ILE A 30 0.03 7.07 -1.29
N LEU A 31 0.89 7.11 -2.31
CA LEU A 31 1.05 5.99 -3.24
C LEU A 31 1.55 4.72 -2.53
N HIS A 32 2.45 4.86 -1.56
CA HIS A 32 2.98 3.75 -0.77
C HIS A 32 1.88 3.04 0.03
N GLU A 33 0.99 3.82 0.66
CA GLU A 33 -0.14 3.29 1.43
C GLU A 33 -1.19 2.65 0.52
N ILE A 34 -1.55 3.30 -0.59
CA ILE A 34 -2.52 2.75 -1.55
C ILE A 34 -2.03 1.42 -2.11
N THR A 35 -0.75 1.35 -2.48
CA THR A 35 -0.13 0.11 -2.96
C THR A 35 0.08 -0.93 -1.86
N ALA A 36 -0.14 -0.59 -0.58
CA ALA A 36 -0.21 -1.55 0.53
C ALA A 36 -1.63 -2.09 0.72
N ILE A 37 -2.62 -1.18 0.72
CA ILE A 37 -4.00 -1.46 1.10
C ILE A 37 -4.72 -2.21 -0.02
N ILE A 38 -4.54 -1.81 -1.28
CA ILE A 38 -5.27 -2.43 -2.41
C ILE A 38 -4.88 -3.89 -2.64
N PRO A 39 -3.59 -4.27 -2.63
CA PRO A 39 -3.22 -5.67 -2.88
C PRO A 39 -3.64 -6.64 -1.76
N LEU A 40 -3.82 -6.18 -0.52
CA LEU A 40 -4.24 -7.03 0.59
C LEU A 40 -5.55 -7.80 0.32
N PRO A 41 -6.70 -7.15 0.04
CA PRO A 41 -7.94 -7.85 -0.29
C PRO A 41 -7.85 -8.60 -1.61
N ILE A 42 -7.10 -8.09 -2.60
CA ILE A 42 -6.93 -8.80 -3.88
C ILE A 42 -6.27 -10.16 -3.65
N VAL A 43 -5.16 -10.20 -2.91
CA VAL A 43 -4.47 -11.46 -2.61
C VAL A 43 -5.36 -12.35 -1.75
N TYR A 44 -6.03 -11.80 -0.73
CA TYR A 44 -6.93 -12.59 0.12
C TYR A 44 -8.04 -13.27 -0.68
N TYR A 45 -8.77 -12.50 -1.51
CA TYR A 45 -9.85 -13.06 -2.32
C TYR A 45 -9.33 -13.99 -3.41
N THR A 46 -8.11 -13.79 -3.91
CA THR A 46 -7.49 -14.72 -4.85
C THR A 46 -7.20 -16.06 -4.17
N LEU A 47 -6.65 -16.06 -2.95
CA LEU A 47 -6.40 -17.28 -2.18
C LEU A 47 -7.70 -18.03 -1.88
N ASP A 48 -8.74 -17.28 -1.47
CA ASP A 48 -10.06 -17.82 -1.14
C ASP A 48 -10.78 -18.38 -2.38
N PHE A 49 -10.83 -17.62 -3.47
CA PHE A 49 -11.48 -18.01 -4.72
C PHE A 49 -10.81 -19.20 -5.41
N CYS A 50 -9.48 -19.29 -5.35
CA CYS A 50 -8.72 -20.38 -5.96
C CYS A 50 -8.54 -21.60 -5.03
N ASP A 51 -9.12 -21.59 -3.82
CA ASP A 51 -8.90 -22.59 -2.75
C ASP A 51 -7.40 -22.90 -2.54
N ILE A 52 -6.56 -21.87 -2.58
CA ILE A 52 -5.12 -22.01 -2.37
C ILE A 52 -4.86 -22.19 -0.88
N ARG A 53 -4.51 -23.42 -0.50
CA ARG A 53 -4.22 -23.76 0.90
C ARG A 53 -2.72 -23.73 1.14
N ILE A 54 -2.30 -22.76 1.96
CA ILE A 54 -0.92 -22.71 2.42
C ILE A 54 -0.67 -23.88 3.39
N PRO A 55 0.41 -24.66 3.18
CA PRO A 55 0.71 -25.84 3.97
C PRO A 55 1.20 -25.43 5.37
N VAL A 56 0.26 -25.14 6.26
CA VAL A 56 0.48 -24.88 7.68
C VAL A 56 -0.04 -26.08 8.47
N PRO A 57 0.69 -26.60 9.47
CA PRO A 57 0.22 -27.70 10.30
C PRO A 57 -1.14 -27.39 10.93
N GLU A 58 -2.12 -28.31 10.84
CA GLU A 58 -3.48 -28.10 11.36
C GLU A 58 -3.50 -27.74 12.86
N GLN A 59 -2.57 -28.30 13.63
CA GLN A 59 -2.37 -27.94 15.04
C GLN A 59 -2.05 -26.44 15.24
N ALA A 60 -1.25 -25.85 14.35
CA ALA A 60 -0.90 -24.44 14.42
C ALA A 60 -2.06 -23.54 13.96
N VAL A 61 -2.89 -24.01 13.02
CA VAL A 61 -4.13 -23.33 12.62
C VAL A 61 -5.12 -23.31 13.77
N ALA A 62 -5.39 -24.46 14.39
CA ALA A 62 -6.29 -24.59 15.52
C ALA A 62 -5.84 -23.78 16.74
N GLU A 63 -4.55 -23.83 17.07
CA GLU A 63 -3.99 -23.03 18.17
C GLU A 63 -4.08 -21.53 17.88
N GLY A 64 -3.72 -21.10 16.67
CA GLY A 64 -3.83 -19.71 16.23
C GLY A 64 -5.26 -19.20 16.29
N ASN A 65 -6.23 -19.99 15.83
CA ASN A 65 -7.65 -19.65 15.87
C ASN A 65 -8.18 -19.60 17.30
N ARG A 66 -7.70 -20.46 18.22
CA ARG A 66 -8.05 -20.39 19.64
C ARG A 66 -7.57 -19.09 20.28
N ILE A 67 -6.35 -18.66 19.99
CA ILE A 67 -5.79 -17.39 20.49
C ILE A 67 -6.58 -16.22 19.92
N MET A 68 -6.79 -16.22 18.60
CA MET A 68 -7.51 -15.14 17.93
C MET A 68 -8.97 -15.05 18.38
N SER A 69 -9.63 -16.18 18.64
CA SER A 69 -11.01 -16.21 19.13
C SER A 69 -11.17 -15.48 20.46
N LYS A 70 -10.18 -15.56 21.37
CA LYS A 70 -10.20 -14.79 22.63
C LYS A 70 -10.16 -13.27 22.39
N VAL A 71 -9.45 -12.84 21.35
CA VAL A 71 -9.38 -11.43 20.97
C VAL A 71 -10.69 -11.02 20.30
N ARG A 72 -11.18 -11.79 19.33
CA ARG A 72 -12.43 -11.52 18.59
C ARG A 72 -13.64 -11.39 19.52
N THR A 73 -13.82 -12.32 20.45
CA THR A 73 -14.95 -12.30 21.39
C THR A 73 -14.88 -11.11 22.35
N ARG A 74 -13.68 -10.64 22.71
CA ARG A 74 -13.51 -9.40 23.51
C ARG A 74 -14.03 -8.16 22.79
N TYR A 75 -13.96 -8.13 21.46
CA TYR A 75 -14.47 -7.04 20.63
C TYR A 75 -15.91 -7.29 20.14
N GLY A 76 -16.61 -8.31 20.64
CA GLY A 76 -17.99 -8.64 20.28
C GLY A 76 -18.14 -9.38 18.94
N TYR A 77 -17.07 -9.97 18.42
CA TYR A 77 -17.12 -10.82 17.23
C TYR A 77 -17.25 -12.30 17.61
N GLU A 78 -17.90 -13.08 16.74
CA GLU A 78 -17.98 -14.54 16.85
C GLU A 78 -16.59 -15.19 16.92
N PRO A 79 -16.43 -16.34 17.59
CA PRO A 79 -15.18 -17.09 17.56
C PRO A 79 -14.85 -17.60 16.15
N LEU A 80 -13.59 -17.95 15.91
CA LEU A 80 -13.19 -18.67 14.71
C LEU A 80 -13.36 -20.17 14.92
N GLU A 81 -13.76 -20.88 13.87
CA GLU A 81 -13.70 -22.34 13.84
C GLU A 81 -12.23 -22.80 13.91
N ALA A 82 -12.00 -23.99 14.47
CA ALA A 82 -10.65 -24.48 14.72
C ALA A 82 -9.85 -24.67 13.41
N ASP A 83 -10.52 -25.13 12.36
CA ASP A 83 -9.99 -25.35 11.01
C ASP A 83 -10.13 -24.12 10.09
N SER A 84 -10.64 -22.99 10.59
CA SER A 84 -10.83 -21.78 9.80
C SER A 84 -9.51 -21.27 9.23
N ARG A 85 -9.45 -21.11 7.90
CA ARG A 85 -8.26 -20.59 7.20
C ARG A 85 -8.21 -19.08 7.07
N VAL A 86 -9.19 -18.34 7.61
CA VAL A 86 -9.26 -16.88 7.49
C VAL A 86 -7.97 -16.22 8.00
N MET A 87 -7.46 -16.64 9.16
CA MET A 87 -6.23 -16.08 9.73
C MET A 87 -5.00 -16.42 8.90
N VAL A 88 -4.93 -17.64 8.36
CA VAL A 88 -3.83 -18.07 7.48
C VAL A 88 -3.86 -17.28 6.19
N ASN A 89 -5.03 -17.10 5.56
CA ASN A 89 -5.19 -16.34 4.33
C ASN A 89 -4.86 -14.85 4.54
N LEU A 90 -5.26 -14.26 5.65
CA LEU A 90 -4.87 -12.89 6.03
C LEU A 90 -3.36 -12.76 6.24
N ALA A 91 -2.75 -13.67 7.00
CA ALA A 91 -1.31 -13.67 7.24
C ALA A 91 -0.52 -13.85 5.94
N THR A 92 -0.97 -14.74 5.07
CA THR A 92 -0.38 -15.00 3.75
C THR A 92 -0.50 -13.77 2.86
N SER A 93 -1.67 -13.13 2.83
CA SER A 93 -1.89 -11.90 2.07
C SER A 93 -0.94 -10.79 2.53
N TYR A 94 -0.81 -10.61 3.84
CA TYR A 94 0.15 -9.66 4.41
C TYR A 94 1.60 -10.00 4.03
N ALA A 95 1.98 -11.28 4.11
CA ALA A 95 3.31 -11.75 3.73
C ALA A 95 3.62 -11.47 2.25
N VAL A 96 2.65 -11.70 1.36
CA VAL A 96 2.78 -11.39 -0.08
C VAL A 96 2.95 -9.88 -0.31
N VAL A 97 2.10 -9.04 0.30
CA VAL A 97 2.21 -7.58 0.19
C VAL A 97 3.56 -7.07 0.73
N LYS A 98 4.12 -7.75 1.72
CA LYS A 98 5.45 -7.47 2.26
C LYS A 98 6.57 -7.96 1.35
N ALA A 99 6.42 -9.12 0.72
CA ALA A 99 7.35 -9.61 -0.30
C ALA A 99 7.40 -8.67 -1.52
N MET A 100 6.27 -8.04 -1.86
CA MET A 100 6.17 -7.04 -2.93
C MET A 100 6.81 -5.68 -2.60
N LEU A 101 7.39 -5.48 -1.41
CA LEU A 101 7.95 -4.19 -0.99
C LEU A 101 8.90 -3.53 -2.01
N PRO A 102 9.88 -4.24 -2.62
CA PRO A 102 10.79 -3.61 -3.60
C PRO A 102 10.03 -3.09 -4.82
N LEU A 103 9.10 -3.90 -5.34
CA LEU A 103 8.25 -3.53 -6.47
C LEU A 103 7.34 -2.35 -6.12
N ARG A 104 6.77 -2.35 -4.90
CA ARG A 104 5.91 -1.27 -4.41
C ARG A 104 6.67 0.04 -4.31
N ILE A 105 7.88 0.03 -3.75
CA ILE A 105 8.73 1.22 -3.67
C ILE A 105 9.04 1.74 -5.08
N ALA A 106 9.45 0.86 -6.00
CA ALA A 106 9.74 1.25 -7.38
C ALA A 106 8.51 1.84 -8.09
N ALA A 107 7.34 1.21 -7.95
CA ALA A 107 6.09 1.70 -8.52
C ALA A 107 5.66 3.05 -7.90
N SER A 108 5.75 3.19 -6.57
CA SER A 108 5.43 4.44 -5.89
C SER A 108 6.35 5.58 -6.33
N VAL A 109 7.66 5.34 -6.45
CA VAL A 109 8.63 6.34 -6.94
C VAL A 109 8.30 6.74 -8.40
N ALA A 110 8.05 5.77 -9.27
CA ALA A 110 7.74 6.03 -10.68
C ALA A 110 6.43 6.83 -10.86
N LEU A 111 5.44 6.60 -10.02
CA LEU A 111 4.12 7.28 -10.08
C LEU A 111 4.07 8.60 -9.29
N THR A 112 5.06 8.88 -8.45
CA THR A 112 5.14 10.12 -7.64
C THR A 112 5.02 11.41 -8.46
N PRO A 113 5.76 11.63 -9.58
CA PRO A 113 5.63 12.87 -10.35
C PRO A 113 4.22 13.05 -10.92
N PHE A 114 3.62 11.97 -11.44
CA PHE A 114 2.26 11.99 -11.97
C PHE A 114 1.24 12.36 -10.88
N MET A 115 1.36 11.77 -9.69
CA MET A 115 0.48 12.05 -8.57
C MET A 115 0.66 13.50 -8.05
N ALA A 116 1.90 13.97 -7.94
CA ALA A 116 2.20 15.33 -7.49
C ALA A 116 1.66 16.39 -8.45
N GLU A 117 1.79 16.17 -9.76
CA GLU A 117 1.30 17.10 -10.78
C GLU A 117 -0.24 17.06 -10.92
N ARG A 118 -0.85 15.87 -10.90
CA ARG A 118 -2.28 15.70 -11.17
C ARG A 118 -3.18 16.00 -9.97
N PHE A 119 -2.76 15.63 -8.76
CA PHE A 119 -3.61 15.72 -7.57
C PHE A 119 -3.21 16.87 -6.63
N ILE A 120 -1.92 17.14 -6.44
CA ILE A 120 -1.46 18.21 -5.53
C ILE A 120 -1.46 19.58 -6.21
N GLY A 121 -1.29 19.68 -7.53
CA GLY A 121 -1.46 20.93 -8.28
C GLY A 121 -2.79 21.65 -7.98
N PRO A 122 -3.96 20.99 -8.15
CA PRO A 122 -5.26 21.57 -7.85
C PRO A 122 -5.54 21.71 -6.33
N PHE A 123 -5.24 20.69 -5.51
CA PHE A 123 -5.52 20.72 -4.06
C PHE A 123 -4.60 21.65 -3.27
N GLY A 124 -3.35 21.82 -3.69
CA GLY A 124 -2.36 22.67 -3.02
C GLY A 124 -2.78 24.14 -3.00
N SER A 125 -3.48 24.60 -4.05
CA SER A 125 -4.05 25.96 -4.12
C SER A 125 -5.17 26.17 -3.08
N PHE A 126 -5.92 25.11 -2.74
CA PHE A 126 -7.00 25.16 -1.78
C PHE A 126 -6.47 25.20 -0.34
N VAL A 127 -5.46 24.37 -0.04
CA VAL A 127 -4.81 24.32 1.29
C VAL A 127 -4.05 25.63 1.58
N THR A 128 -3.28 26.16 0.63
CA THR A 128 -2.59 27.46 0.84
C THR A 128 -3.56 28.63 0.98
N LYS A 129 -4.72 28.61 0.29
CA LYS A 129 -5.77 29.63 0.50
C LYS A 129 -6.40 29.54 1.89
N ALA A 130 -6.62 28.33 2.40
CA ALA A 130 -7.17 28.11 3.73
C ALA A 130 -6.20 28.56 4.84
N PHE A 131 -4.88 28.33 4.66
CA PHE A 131 -3.86 28.75 5.61
C PHE A 131 -3.50 30.25 5.55
N ARG A 132 -3.66 30.91 4.40
CA ARG A 132 -3.40 32.36 4.25
C ARG A 132 -4.54 33.27 4.73
N LYS A 133 -5.65 32.70 5.20
CA LYS A 133 -6.82 33.45 5.70
C LYS A 133 -6.92 33.46 7.24
N LYS A 134 -5.85 33.09 7.94
CA LYS A 134 -5.67 33.32 9.38
C LYS A 134 -4.58 34.35 9.59
#